data_AF-A0A8C1E838-F1
#
_entry.id   AF-A0A8C1E838-F1
#
_cell.length_a   1.000
_cell.length_b   1.000
_cell.length_c   1.000
_cell.angle_alpha   90.00
_cell.angle_beta   90.00
_cell.angle_gamma   90.00
#
_symmetry.space_group_name_H-M   'P 1'
#
loop_
_entity.id
_entity.type
_entity.pdbx_description
1 polymer ?
#
loop_
_entity_poly.entity_id
_entity_poly.type
_entity_poly.pdbx_seq_one_letter_code
_entity_poly.pdbx_strand_id
1 'polypeptide(L)'
;DLEHVILLAFRRQVQFSSYRVVLGQQQYNQDLQSKLQLRYTEISKRTQPPPNLPVGPSHKCADNYYCQRDGRRESVPPTVVMSSRKALTAGSEASGKPKRPVIPGTPPKELPLSVD
;
A
#
# COMPACT_ATOMS: atom_id res chain seq x y z
N ASP A 1 -0.97 -50.74 29.83
CA ASP A 1 -1.87 -49.67 30.29
C ASP A 1 -1.71 -48.40 29.46
N LEU A 2 -2.74 -48.08 28.69
CA LEU A 2 -2.78 -46.92 27.78
C LEU A 2 -2.59 -45.58 28.51
N GLU A 3 -3.09 -45.47 29.73
CA GLU A 3 -3.02 -44.27 30.58
C GLU A 3 -1.58 -43.81 30.85
N HIS A 4 -0.66 -44.75 31.11
CA HIS A 4 0.75 -44.42 31.37
C HIS A 4 1.47 -43.89 30.13
N VAL A 5 1.11 -44.39 28.95
CA VAL A 5 1.69 -43.94 27.68
C VAL A 5 1.19 -42.52 27.36
N ILE A 6 -0.09 -42.24 27.61
CA ILE A 6 -0.70 -40.91 27.43
C ILE A 6 -0.04 -39.88 28.37
N LEU A 7 0.11 -40.22 29.65
CA LEU A 7 0.77 -39.35 30.65
C LEU A 7 2.24 -39.06 30.29
N LEU A 8 2.99 -40.07 29.83
CA LEU A 8 4.37 -39.89 29.42
C LEU A 8 4.49 -38.98 28.18
N ALA A 9 3.60 -39.15 27.20
CA ALA A 9 3.55 -38.31 26.00
C ALA A 9 3.24 -36.85 26.36
N PHE A 10 2.26 -36.62 27.24
CA PHE A 10 1.94 -35.28 27.73
C PHE A 10 3.13 -34.63 28.45
N ARG A 11 3.80 -35.38 29.33
CA ARG A 11 5.00 -34.89 30.04
C ARG A 11 6.14 -34.54 29.09
N ARG A 12 6.38 -35.33 28.04
CA ARG A 12 7.39 -35.03 27.01
C ARG A 12 7.06 -33.78 26.20
N GLN A 13 5.78 -33.57 25.86
CA GLN A 13 5.34 -32.39 25.11
C GLN A 13 5.56 -31.09 25.89
N VAL A 14 5.19 -31.07 27.18
CA VAL A 14 5.40 -29.90 28.06
C VAL A 14 6.90 -29.60 28.21
N GLN A 15 7.71 -30.64 28.39
CA GLN A 15 9.15 -30.52 28.49
C GLN A 15 9.77 -29.93 27.20
N PHE A 16 9.35 -30.40 26.02
CA PHE A 16 9.82 -29.90 24.72
C PHE A 16 9.44 -28.43 24.48
N SER A 17 8.24 -28.01 24.87
CA SER A 17 7.80 -26.62 24.77
C SER A 17 8.64 -25.69 25.65
N SER A 18 8.93 -26.10 26.88
CA SER A 18 9.77 -25.34 27.81
C SER A 18 11.20 -25.19 27.28
N TYR A 19 11.79 -26.27 26.74
CA TYR A 19 13.14 -26.20 26.15
C TYR A 19 13.22 -25.25 24.95
N ARG A 20 12.19 -25.17 24.10
CA ARG A 20 12.16 -24.21 22.98
C ARG A 20 12.15 -22.77 23.45
N VAL A 21 11.40 -22.46 24.50
CA VAL A 21 11.36 -21.11 25.09
C VAL A 21 12.72 -20.77 25.70
N VAL A 22 13.30 -21.66 26.50
CA VAL A 22 14.61 -21.43 27.15
C VAL A 22 15.74 -21.27 26.13
N LEU A 23 15.79 -22.10 25.08
CA LEU A 23 16.80 -21.97 24.03
C LEU A 23 16.63 -20.70 23.18
N GLY A 24 15.39 -20.29 22.88
CA GLY A 24 15.10 -19.04 22.18
C GLY A 24 15.55 -17.79 22.94
N GLN A 25 15.38 -17.80 24.27
CA GLN A 25 15.85 -16.73 25.15
C GLN A 25 17.38 -16.62 25.16
N GLN A 26 18.08 -17.76 25.20
CA GLN A 26 19.55 -17.78 25.26
C GLN A 26 20.23 -17.40 23.94
N GLN A 27 19.65 -17.77 22.79
CA GLN A 27 20.27 -17.50 21.48
C GLN A 27 19.87 -16.14 20.90
N TYR A 28 18.65 -15.64 21.19
CA TYR A 28 18.10 -14.47 20.50
C TYR A 28 17.43 -13.45 21.43
N ASN A 29 17.42 -13.65 22.76
CA ASN A 29 16.72 -12.80 23.74
C ASN A 29 15.27 -12.48 23.31
N GLN A 30 14.55 -13.51 22.84
CA GLN A 30 13.20 -13.39 22.33
C GLN A 30 12.27 -14.43 22.97
N ASP A 31 11.11 -13.98 23.43
CA ASP A 31 10.04 -14.87 23.87
C ASP A 31 9.20 -15.35 22.69
N LEU A 32 9.51 -16.55 22.18
CA LEU A 32 8.82 -17.18 21.07
C LEU A 32 7.36 -17.54 21.38
N GLN A 33 6.97 -17.62 22.66
CA GLN A 33 5.59 -17.92 23.04
C GLN A 33 4.67 -16.71 22.86
N SER A 34 5.21 -15.49 22.95
CA SER A 34 4.45 -14.24 22.82
C SER A 34 3.96 -13.95 21.38
N LYS A 35 4.71 -14.40 20.36
CA LYS A 35 4.42 -14.14 18.94
C LYS A 35 4.64 -15.39 18.09
N LEU A 36 3.71 -16.33 18.21
CA LEU A 36 3.75 -17.59 17.45
C LEU A 36 3.45 -17.37 15.96
N GLN A 37 4.12 -18.15 15.11
CA GLN A 37 3.89 -18.14 13.66
C GLN A 37 2.57 -18.81 13.27
N LEU A 38 2.18 -19.84 14.01
CA LEU A 38 0.89 -20.51 13.85
C LEU A 38 -0.18 -19.72 14.60
N ARG A 39 -1.28 -19.48 13.91
CA ARG A 39 -2.42 -18.73 14.44
C ARG A 39 -3.46 -19.69 15.00
N TYR A 40 -3.93 -19.44 16.21
CA TYR A 40 -4.92 -20.28 16.88
C TYR A 40 -6.28 -19.59 16.93
N THR A 41 -6.71 -19.18 18.12
CA THR A 41 -8.05 -18.62 18.37
C THR A 41 -8.07 -17.10 18.31
N GLU A 42 -6.91 -16.44 18.23
CA GLU A 42 -6.83 -14.97 18.12
C GLU A 42 -7.30 -14.43 16.75
N ILE A 43 -7.55 -15.30 15.76
CA ILE A 43 -8.05 -14.89 14.45
C ILE A 43 -9.56 -14.66 14.48
N SER A 44 -10.01 -13.73 13.64
CA SER A 44 -11.44 -13.54 13.39
C SER A 44 -12.11 -14.83 12.92
N LYS A 45 -13.37 -15.03 13.29
CA LYS A 45 -14.20 -16.16 12.84
C LYS A 45 -14.25 -16.24 11.31
N ARG A 46 -14.49 -17.44 10.77
CA ARG A 46 -14.68 -17.63 9.32
C ARG A 46 -15.98 -17.03 8.81
N THR A 47 -17.05 -17.13 9.60
CA THR A 47 -18.34 -16.52 9.31
C THR A 47 -18.39 -15.13 9.96
N GLN A 48 -18.61 -14.12 9.13
CA GLN A 48 -18.77 -12.73 9.55
C GLN A 48 -20.24 -12.30 9.42
N PRO A 49 -20.73 -11.39 10.27
CA PRO A 49 -22.06 -10.81 10.10
C PRO A 49 -22.16 -10.03 8.78
N PRO A 50 -23.37 -9.85 8.23
CA PRO A 50 -23.56 -9.07 7.01
C PRO A 50 -23.07 -7.62 7.22
N PRO A 51 -22.25 -7.06 6.31
CA PRO A 51 -21.73 -5.72 6.44
C PRO A 51 -22.75 -4.66 6.00
N ASN A 52 -22.72 -3.49 6.65
CA ASN A 52 -23.40 -2.28 6.20
C ASN A 52 -22.36 -1.26 5.72
N LEU A 53 -22.11 -1.22 4.40
CA LEU A 53 -21.07 -0.39 3.81
C LEU A 53 -21.59 1.03 3.56
N PRO A 54 -20.77 2.08 3.81
CA PRO A 54 -21.16 3.44 3.48
C PRO A 54 -21.25 3.62 1.96
N VAL A 55 -22.15 4.51 1.55
CA VAL A 55 -22.35 4.85 0.13
C VAL A 55 -21.26 5.80 -0.38
N GLY A 56 -20.96 5.72 -1.68
CA GLY A 56 -19.99 6.60 -2.33
C GLY A 56 -20.49 8.05 -2.49
N PRO A 57 -19.59 9.00 -2.81
CA PRO A 57 -19.85 10.45 -2.79
C PRO A 57 -20.91 10.93 -3.81
N SER A 58 -21.22 10.13 -4.82
CA SER A 58 -22.26 10.41 -5.82
C SER A 58 -23.65 9.91 -5.40
N HIS A 59 -23.86 9.41 -4.18
CA HIS A 59 -25.20 9.10 -3.65
C HIS A 59 -25.83 10.35 -3.03
N LYS A 60 -26.03 11.39 -3.83
CA LYS A 60 -26.65 12.67 -3.44
C LYS A 60 -28.03 12.81 -4.09
N CYS A 61 -28.99 13.34 -3.35
CA CYS A 61 -30.37 13.54 -3.80
C CYS A 61 -30.51 14.71 -4.79
N ALA A 62 -29.71 15.77 -4.61
CA ALA A 62 -29.68 16.96 -5.46
C ALA A 62 -28.24 17.34 -5.84
N ASP A 63 -28.09 18.22 -6.84
CA ASP A 63 -26.80 18.78 -7.29
C ASP A 63 -25.76 17.71 -7.65
N ASN A 64 -26.19 16.71 -8.41
CA ASN A 64 -25.40 15.52 -8.74
C ASN A 64 -25.57 15.11 -10.22
N TYR A 65 -25.52 16.10 -11.10
CA TYR A 65 -25.61 15.87 -12.54
C TYR A 65 -24.37 15.13 -13.03
N TYR A 66 -24.57 14.07 -13.84
CA TYR A 66 -23.47 13.27 -14.36
C TYR A 66 -22.46 14.08 -15.19
N CYS A 67 -22.95 15.08 -15.93
CA CYS A 67 -22.11 15.92 -16.80
C CYS A 67 -21.03 16.71 -16.05
N GLN A 68 -21.23 17.04 -14.77
CA GLN A 68 -20.26 17.79 -13.96
C GLN A 68 -19.14 16.91 -13.40
N ARG A 69 -19.30 15.58 -13.43
CA ARG A 69 -18.37 14.60 -12.84
C ARG A 69 -17.76 13.66 -13.87
N ASP A 70 -18.13 13.80 -15.14
CA ASP A 70 -17.73 12.89 -16.20
C ASP A 70 -16.33 13.23 -16.73
N GLY A 71 -15.30 12.83 -15.98
CA GLY A 71 -13.89 12.99 -16.39
C GLY A 71 -13.54 12.29 -17.70
N ARG A 72 -14.37 11.35 -18.19
CA ARG A 72 -14.16 10.73 -19.51
C ARG A 72 -14.29 11.76 -20.64
N ARG A 73 -15.13 12.77 -20.47
CA ARG A 73 -15.36 13.85 -21.44
C ARG A 73 -14.44 15.05 -21.24
N GLU A 74 -13.74 15.10 -20.12
CA GLU A 74 -12.70 16.11 -19.87
C GLU A 74 -11.39 15.76 -20.60
N SER A 75 -11.27 14.54 -21.14
CA SER A 75 -10.11 14.15 -21.93
C SER A 75 -10.12 14.84 -23.30
N VAL A 76 -9.10 15.66 -23.53
CA VAL A 76 -8.87 16.42 -24.77
C VAL A 76 -7.74 15.74 -25.56
N PRO A 77 -7.76 15.78 -26.90
CA PRO A 77 -6.62 15.36 -27.71
C PRO A 77 -5.30 16.03 -27.26
N PRO A 78 -4.15 15.37 -27.47
CA PRO A 78 -2.86 15.90 -27.02
C PRO A 78 -2.51 17.23 -27.71
N THR A 79 -1.91 18.15 -26.97
CA THR A 79 -1.39 19.41 -27.50
C THR A 79 -0.15 19.15 -28.37
N VAL A 80 -0.20 19.56 -29.64
CA VAL A 80 0.89 19.39 -30.59
C VAL A 80 1.91 20.54 -30.43
N VAL A 81 3.09 20.24 -29.89
CA VAL A 81 4.16 21.25 -29.66
C VAL A 81 4.98 21.54 -30.93
N MET A 82 5.18 20.54 -31.79
CA MET A 82 5.87 20.68 -33.07
C MET A 82 5.19 19.78 -34.09
N SER A 83 4.93 20.31 -35.30
CA SER A 83 4.43 19.53 -36.43
C SER A 83 5.24 19.84 -37.69
N SER A 84 5.33 18.89 -38.62
CA SER A 84 6.06 19.04 -39.89
C SER A 84 5.38 20.03 -40.85
N ARG A 85 4.08 20.28 -40.68
CA ARG A 85 3.31 21.23 -41.48
C ARG A 85 3.32 22.60 -40.79
N LYS A 86 4.07 23.55 -41.36
CA LYS A 86 4.15 24.93 -40.83
C LYS A 86 2.79 25.63 -40.94
N ALA A 87 2.15 25.92 -39.82
CA ALA A 87 1.14 26.98 -39.78
C ALA A 87 1.88 28.33 -39.79
N LEU A 88 1.52 29.23 -40.70
CA LEU A 88 2.08 30.58 -40.75
C LEU A 88 1.60 31.36 -39.52
N THR A 89 2.52 31.73 -38.64
CA THR A 89 2.24 32.63 -37.52
C THR A 89 1.94 34.02 -38.08
N ALA A 90 0.89 34.70 -37.58
CA ALA A 90 0.69 36.13 -37.87
C ALA A 90 1.94 36.90 -37.42
N GLY A 91 2.47 37.74 -38.32
CA GLY A 91 3.83 38.29 -38.24
C GLY A 91 4.17 38.95 -36.91
N SER A 92 5.15 38.38 -36.21
CA SER A 92 5.88 39.05 -35.14
C SER A 92 7.34 38.62 -35.18
N GLU A 93 8.24 39.59 -35.15
CA GLU A 93 9.69 39.42 -35.30
C GLU A 93 10.29 38.46 -34.27
N ALA A 94 11.08 37.50 -34.73
CA ALA A 94 11.77 36.54 -33.89
C ALA A 94 13.02 37.17 -33.26
N SER A 95 12.87 37.78 -32.07
CA SER A 95 14.05 38.19 -31.29
C SER A 95 14.79 36.96 -30.74
N GLY A 96 15.94 36.65 -31.33
CA GLY A 96 16.81 35.53 -30.96
C GLY A 96 17.62 35.82 -29.70
N LYS A 97 17.00 35.80 -28.52
CA LYS A 97 17.75 35.72 -27.25
C LYS A 97 18.19 34.27 -27.00
N PRO A 98 19.40 34.01 -26.47
CA PRO A 98 19.86 32.66 -26.17
C PRO A 98 18.96 32.01 -25.10
N LYS A 99 18.34 30.87 -25.44
CA LYS A 99 17.48 30.11 -24.52
C LYS A 99 18.33 29.23 -23.60
N ARG A 100 17.98 29.17 -22.31
CA ARG A 100 18.64 28.27 -21.34
C ARG A 100 18.21 26.82 -21.58
N PRO A 101 19.08 25.82 -21.31
CA PRO A 101 18.67 24.41 -21.30
C PRO A 101 17.54 24.17 -20.29
N VAL A 102 16.55 23.35 -20.67
CA VAL A 102 15.40 22.98 -19.83
C VAL A 102 15.55 21.52 -19.40
N ILE A 103 15.28 21.24 -18.13
CA ILE A 103 15.21 19.88 -17.56
C ILE A 103 13.72 19.58 -17.30
N PRO A 104 13.20 18.38 -17.63
CA PRO A 104 11.82 18.03 -17.31
C PRO A 104 11.65 17.90 -15.78
N GLY A 105 10.78 18.74 -15.22
CA GLY A 105 10.51 18.77 -13.78
C GLY A 105 11.62 19.43 -12.95
N THR A 106 11.44 19.43 -11.63
CA THR A 106 12.45 19.86 -10.67
C THR A 106 13.37 18.70 -10.29
N PRO A 107 14.66 18.93 -10.00
CA PRO A 107 15.51 17.88 -9.47
C PRO A 107 14.91 17.32 -8.17
N PRO A 108 14.91 15.98 -7.98
CA PRO A 108 14.33 15.38 -6.78
C PRO A 108 15.07 15.90 -5.54
N LYS A 109 14.30 16.22 -4.50
CA LYS A 109 14.84 16.62 -3.21
C LYS A 109 15.45 15.41 -2.51
N GLU A 110 16.63 15.56 -1.92
CA GLU A 110 17.25 14.52 -1.10
C GLU A 110 16.34 14.14 0.07
N LEU A 111 16.09 12.84 0.23
CA LEU A 111 15.28 12.32 1.33
C LEU A 111 16.11 12.36 2.62
N PRO A 112 15.59 12.92 3.73
CA PRO A 112 16.30 12.91 5.00
C PRO A 112 16.46 11.47 5.51
N LEU A 113 17.51 11.22 6.27
CA LEU A 113 17.69 9.95 6.98
C LEU A 113 16.60 9.81 8.05
N SER A 114 16.06 8.60 8.21
CA SER A 114 15.12 8.27 9.28
C SER A 114 15.72 8.58 10.65
N VAL A 115 14.90 9.12 11.57
CA VAL A 115 15.26 9.37 12.98
C VAL A 115 14.65 8.29 13.90
N ASP A 116 13.80 7.43 13.35
CA ASP A 116 13.20 6.28 14.02
C ASP A 116 14.17 5.09 14.13
#